data_AF-A0A2K3KR08-F1
#
_entry.id   AF-A0A2K3KR08-F1
#
_cell.length_a   1.000
_cell.length_b   1.000
_cell.length_c   1.000
_cell.angle_alpha   90.00
_cell.angle_beta   90.00
_cell.angle_gamma   90.00
#
_symmetry.space_group_name_H-M   'P 1'
#
loop_
_entity.id
_entity.type
_entity.pdbx_description
1 polymer ?
#
loop_
_entity_poly.entity_id
_entity_poly.type
_entity_poly.pdbx_seq_one_letter_code
_entity_poly.pdbx_strand_id
1 'polypeptide(L)'
;MVDSCRSCENCDDNVENYCPQLTVTCGAKYRDGTITYGGYSDSMVADEHFVILIPDNLPLDVAGPLLCAGVTVYSPLRNFGIDKPGMNIGVVGLGGLGHMAVKFAKAFGANVTVISTSPSKEKEAIEHLGADSFLISRDPDQMQAAMGTLHGIIDTVSASHPVLPLIGLLKTNGKLVM
;
A
#
# COMPACT_ATOMS: atom_id res chain seq x y z
N MET A 1 -1.56 -2.14 -14.85
CA MET A 1 -1.68 -1.38 -16.11
C MET A 1 -1.00 -2.16 -17.21
N VAL A 2 -1.41 -1.97 -18.46
CA VAL A 2 -0.84 -2.66 -19.64
C VAL A 2 -0.44 -1.70 -20.75
N ASP A 3 -0.69 -0.40 -20.57
CA ASP A 3 -0.26 0.63 -21.51
C ASP A 3 -0.17 2.05 -20.92
N SER A 4 0.55 2.95 -21.59
CA SER A 4 0.58 4.41 -21.38
C SER A 4 0.98 5.16 -22.67
N CYS A 5 1.01 6.50 -22.66
CA CYS A 5 1.33 7.28 -23.87
C CYS A 5 2.83 7.32 -24.25
N ARG A 6 3.73 6.94 -23.32
CA ARG A 6 5.20 6.91 -23.55
C ARG A 6 5.85 8.23 -23.96
N SER A 7 5.19 9.35 -23.72
CA SER A 7 5.59 10.65 -24.29
C SER A 7 5.22 11.86 -23.44
N CYS A 8 4.69 11.63 -22.24
CA CYS A 8 4.43 12.70 -21.27
C CYS A 8 5.46 12.65 -20.14
N GLU A 9 5.58 13.75 -19.40
CA GLU A 9 6.49 13.91 -18.26
C GLU A 9 6.40 12.74 -17.27
N ASN A 10 5.19 12.30 -16.89
CA ASN A 10 5.01 11.15 -16.01
C ASN A 10 5.59 9.84 -16.57
N CYS A 11 5.55 9.65 -17.90
CA CYS A 11 6.16 8.47 -18.51
C CYS A 11 7.68 8.59 -18.55
N ASP A 12 8.21 9.78 -18.83
CA ASP A 12 9.64 10.05 -18.87
C ASP A 12 10.27 9.91 -17.46
N ASP A 13 9.50 10.23 -16.42
CA ASP A 13 9.88 10.10 -15.01
C ASP A 13 9.64 8.69 -14.42
N ASN A 14 9.27 7.70 -15.25
CA ASN A 14 8.99 6.31 -14.83
C ASN A 14 7.85 6.19 -13.80
N VAL A 15 6.83 7.02 -13.93
CA VAL A 15 5.62 7.02 -13.11
C VAL A 15 4.37 6.96 -14.00
N GLU A 16 4.35 5.99 -14.91
CA GLU A 16 3.29 5.81 -15.91
C GLU A 16 1.92 5.54 -15.28
N ASN A 17 1.87 5.13 -14.02
CA ASN A 17 0.64 5.02 -13.23
C ASN A 17 -0.07 6.38 -13.03
N TYR A 18 0.62 7.51 -13.25
CA TYR A 18 0.04 8.86 -13.28
C TYR A 18 -0.17 9.38 -14.72
N CYS A 19 0.08 8.57 -15.75
CA CYS A 19 -0.17 8.96 -17.13
C CYS A 19 -1.68 9.20 -17.36
N PRO A 20 -2.10 10.35 -17.93
CA PRO A 20 -3.50 10.61 -18.26
C PRO A 20 -4.10 9.63 -19.29
N GLN A 21 -3.25 8.91 -20.03
CA GLN A 21 -3.63 7.93 -21.05
C GLN A 21 -3.19 6.51 -20.67
N LEU A 22 -3.06 6.21 -19.38
CA LEU A 22 -2.80 4.84 -18.95
C LEU A 22 -3.95 3.91 -19.37
N THR A 23 -3.61 2.68 -19.73
CA THR A 23 -4.60 1.61 -19.96
C THR A 23 -4.56 0.63 -18.80
N VAL A 24 -5.68 0.48 -18.11
CA VAL A 24 -5.82 -0.49 -17.01
C VAL A 24 -5.85 -1.92 -17.56
N THR A 25 -5.45 -2.87 -16.72
CA THR A 25 -5.26 -4.28 -17.13
C THR A 25 -6.56 -4.98 -17.56
N CYS A 26 -7.72 -4.51 -17.12
CA CYS A 26 -9.01 -5.09 -17.48
C CYS A 26 -10.07 -3.98 -17.62
N GLY A 27 -10.97 -4.11 -18.59
CA GLY A 27 -12.12 -3.21 -18.77
C GLY A 27 -11.83 -1.88 -19.47
N ALA A 28 -10.63 -1.68 -20.02
CA ALA A 28 -10.29 -0.53 -20.86
C ALA A 28 -10.20 -0.90 -22.34
N LYS A 29 -10.16 0.12 -23.21
CA LYS A 29 -9.81 -0.06 -24.62
C LYS A 29 -8.30 -0.02 -24.80
N TYR A 30 -7.74 -1.01 -25.49
CA TYR A 30 -6.34 -1.04 -25.88
C TYR A 30 -6.08 -0.23 -27.16
N ARG A 31 -4.81 -0.06 -27.57
CA ARG A 31 -4.43 0.76 -28.75
C ARG A 31 -5.07 0.29 -30.05
N ASP A 32 -5.32 -1.00 -30.18
CA ASP A 32 -5.96 -1.63 -31.34
C ASP A 32 -7.50 -1.53 -31.32
N GLY A 33 -8.06 -0.89 -30.29
CA GLY A 33 -9.50 -0.71 -30.10
C GLY A 33 -10.21 -1.89 -29.42
N THR A 34 -9.52 -2.99 -29.11
CA THR A 34 -10.07 -4.14 -28.39
C THR A 34 -10.23 -3.84 -26.90
N ILE A 35 -11.01 -4.65 -26.19
CA ILE A 35 -11.14 -4.56 -24.73
C ILE A 35 -10.03 -5.37 -24.07
N THR A 36 -9.35 -4.78 -23.09
CA THR A 36 -8.38 -5.48 -22.24
C THR A 36 -9.11 -6.46 -21.32
N TYR A 37 -8.68 -7.72 -21.32
CA TYR A 37 -9.12 -8.74 -20.36
C TYR A 37 -7.98 -9.05 -19.38
N GLY A 38 -8.32 -9.22 -18.10
CA GLY A 38 -7.35 -9.47 -17.05
C GLY A 38 -6.89 -10.94 -16.95
N GLY A 39 -6.02 -11.22 -15.99
CA GLY A 39 -5.35 -12.52 -15.84
C GLY A 39 -6.20 -13.70 -15.31
N TYR A 40 -7.53 -13.61 -15.31
CA TYR A 40 -8.39 -14.76 -15.02
C TYR A 40 -8.65 -15.54 -16.33
N SER A 41 -7.54 -15.96 -16.92
CA SER A 41 -7.41 -16.58 -18.25
C SER A 41 -6.28 -17.61 -18.23
N ASP A 42 -6.20 -18.45 -19.25
CA ASP A 42 -5.09 -19.41 -19.42
C ASP A 42 -3.80 -18.75 -19.90
N SER A 43 -3.89 -17.58 -20.52
CA SER A 43 -2.80 -16.85 -21.15
C SER A 43 -3.03 -15.34 -21.08
N MET A 44 -1.93 -14.58 -21.14
CA MET A 44 -1.93 -13.12 -21.14
C MET A 44 -0.84 -12.63 -22.11
N VAL A 45 -1.15 -11.61 -22.89
CA VAL A 45 -0.19 -10.90 -23.75
C VAL A 45 -0.11 -9.46 -23.29
N ALA A 46 1.10 -8.94 -23.10
CA ALA A 46 1.35 -7.57 -22.66
C ALA A 46 2.58 -7.00 -23.35
N ASP A 47 2.63 -5.68 -23.50
CA ASP A 47 3.81 -4.94 -23.93
C ASP A 47 4.95 -5.12 -22.93
N GLU A 48 6.17 -5.35 -23.43
CA GLU A 48 7.32 -5.79 -22.62
C GLU A 48 7.64 -4.83 -21.47
N HIS A 49 7.43 -3.54 -21.65
CA HIS A 49 7.71 -2.54 -20.63
C HIS A 49 6.77 -2.63 -19.42
N PHE A 50 5.57 -3.21 -19.58
CA PHE A 50 4.66 -3.48 -18.45
C PHE A 50 4.78 -4.89 -17.89
N VAL A 51 5.75 -5.68 -18.36
CA VAL A 51 6.06 -7.01 -17.81
C VAL A 51 7.18 -6.89 -16.79
N ILE A 52 6.95 -7.42 -15.59
CA ILE A 52 7.95 -7.43 -14.52
C ILE A 52 8.59 -8.81 -14.43
N LEU A 53 9.91 -8.85 -14.41
CA LEU A 53 10.67 -10.08 -14.15
C LEU A 53 10.52 -10.47 -12.67
N ILE A 54 10.00 -11.68 -12.42
CA ILE A 54 9.90 -12.22 -11.06
C ILE A 54 11.24 -12.87 -10.68
N PRO A 55 11.85 -12.51 -9.55
CA PRO A 55 13.09 -13.14 -9.09
C PRO A 55 12.94 -14.66 -8.89
N ASP A 56 13.95 -15.44 -9.27
CA ASP A 56 13.94 -16.92 -9.18
C ASP A 56 13.71 -17.44 -7.75
N ASN A 57 14.09 -16.65 -6.74
CA ASN A 57 13.93 -16.99 -5.33
C ASN A 57 12.59 -16.57 -4.72
N LEU A 58 11.66 -16.02 -5.51
CA LEU A 58 10.33 -15.62 -5.07
C LEU A 58 9.28 -16.59 -5.63
N PRO A 59 8.60 -17.39 -4.78
CA PRO A 59 7.54 -18.27 -5.24
C PRO A 59 6.42 -17.51 -5.97
N LEU A 60 5.98 -18.04 -7.10
CA LEU A 60 5.03 -17.35 -7.99
C LEU A 60 3.64 -17.15 -7.36
N ASP A 61 3.21 -18.09 -6.52
CA ASP A 61 1.93 -18.06 -5.81
C ASP A 61 1.84 -16.90 -4.82
N VAL A 62 2.96 -16.50 -4.21
CA VAL A 62 3.03 -15.34 -3.30
C VAL A 62 3.41 -14.04 -4.00
N ALA A 63 3.95 -14.10 -5.22
CA ALA A 63 4.33 -12.92 -6.00
C ALA A 63 3.11 -12.12 -6.48
N GLY A 64 2.00 -12.79 -6.80
CA GLY A 64 0.80 -12.18 -7.36
C GLY A 64 0.28 -10.95 -6.57
N PRO A 65 0.03 -11.05 -5.25
CA PRO A 65 -0.41 -9.92 -4.43
C PRO A 65 0.55 -8.72 -4.42
N LEU A 66 1.85 -8.92 -4.67
CA LEU A 66 2.83 -7.83 -4.69
C LEU A 66 2.59 -6.87 -5.85
N LEU A 67 2.09 -7.38 -6.98
CA LEU A 67 1.86 -6.63 -8.22
C LEU A 67 0.71 -5.62 -8.13
N CYS A 68 -0.07 -5.64 -7.04
CA CYS A 68 -1.11 -4.67 -6.77
C CYS A 68 -1.01 -4.15 -5.33
N ALA A 69 -1.37 -4.96 -4.33
CA ALA A 69 -1.36 -4.53 -2.93
C ALA A 69 0.05 -4.16 -2.45
N GLY A 70 1.08 -4.91 -2.87
CA GLY A 70 2.46 -4.65 -2.48
C GLY A 70 2.98 -3.31 -2.98
N VAL A 71 2.94 -3.09 -4.31
CA VAL A 71 3.42 -1.82 -4.89
C VAL A 71 2.60 -0.61 -4.40
N THR A 72 1.30 -0.78 -4.17
CA THR A 72 0.41 0.28 -3.67
C THR A 72 0.87 0.85 -2.33
N VAL A 73 1.38 0.00 -1.44
CA VAL A 73 1.89 0.46 -0.12
C VAL A 73 3.38 0.74 -0.13
N TYR A 74 4.16 0.04 -0.97
CA TYR A 74 5.60 0.27 -1.09
C TYR A 74 5.93 1.65 -1.67
N SER A 75 5.23 2.05 -2.74
CA SER A 75 5.44 3.33 -3.42
C SER A 75 5.34 4.53 -2.49
N PRO A 76 4.25 4.74 -1.72
CA PRO A 76 4.17 5.87 -0.79
C PRO A 76 5.15 5.75 0.37
N LEU A 77 5.46 4.55 0.87
CA LEU A 77 6.47 4.40 1.93
C LEU A 77 7.81 5.00 1.49
N ARG A 78 8.23 4.71 0.25
CA ARG A 78 9.45 5.25 -0.37
C ARG A 78 9.35 6.73 -0.72
N ASN A 79 8.33 7.11 -1.48
CA ASN A 79 8.21 8.46 -2.05
C ASN A 79 8.02 9.53 -0.97
N PHE A 80 7.36 9.18 0.13
CA PHE A 80 7.20 10.07 1.25
C PHE A 80 8.30 9.92 2.30
N GLY A 81 9.35 9.13 2.05
CA GLY A 81 10.49 8.99 2.97
C GLY A 81 10.09 8.50 4.36
N ILE A 82 9.03 7.71 4.44
CA ILE A 82 8.55 7.05 5.67
C ILE A 82 9.03 5.59 5.72
N ASP A 83 10.15 5.32 5.05
CA ASP A 83 10.84 4.03 4.92
C ASP A 83 12.16 3.97 5.71
N LYS A 84 12.40 4.92 6.62
CA LYS A 84 13.66 4.97 7.39
C LYS A 84 13.59 4.08 8.64
N PRO A 85 14.67 3.34 8.96
CA PRO A 85 14.75 2.58 10.20
C PRO A 85 14.47 3.44 11.44
N GLY A 86 13.76 2.89 12.41
CA GLY A 86 13.39 3.56 13.66
C GLY A 86 12.19 4.52 13.55
N MET A 87 11.60 4.70 12.37
CA MET A 87 10.36 5.47 12.24
C MET A 87 9.17 4.71 12.83
N ASN A 88 8.35 5.40 13.62
CA ASN A 88 7.03 4.93 14.02
C ASN A 88 6.01 5.14 12.88
N ILE A 89 5.42 4.06 12.36
CA ILE A 89 4.48 4.06 11.24
C ILE A 89 3.15 3.44 11.67
N GLY A 90 2.05 4.16 11.44
CA GLY A 90 0.69 3.65 11.61
C GLY A 90 0.19 2.94 10.36
N VAL A 91 -0.56 1.86 10.53
CA VAL A 91 -1.31 1.20 9.44
C VAL A 91 -2.77 1.10 9.85
N VAL A 92 -3.66 1.79 9.13
CA VAL A 92 -5.10 1.77 9.41
C VAL A 92 -5.77 0.70 8.56
N GLY A 93 -6.46 -0.23 9.22
CA GLY A 93 -7.08 -1.38 8.58
C GLY A 93 -6.09 -2.52 8.32
N LEU A 94 -6.52 -3.74 8.63
CA LEU A 94 -5.71 -4.96 8.47
C LEU A 94 -6.36 -5.91 7.46
N GLY A 95 -6.32 -5.50 6.19
CA GLY A 95 -6.80 -6.25 5.03
C GLY A 95 -5.67 -6.59 4.05
N GLY A 96 -5.99 -6.66 2.76
CA GLY A 96 -5.03 -6.96 1.68
C GLY A 96 -3.87 -5.96 1.60
N LEU A 97 -4.15 -4.66 1.63
CA LEU A 97 -3.10 -3.63 1.62
C LEU A 97 -2.44 -3.50 2.99
N GLY A 98 -3.25 -3.50 4.06
CA GLY A 98 -2.77 -3.31 5.43
C GLY A 98 -1.69 -4.33 5.84
N HIS A 99 -1.89 -5.62 5.56
CA HIS A 99 -0.88 -6.63 5.91
C HIS A 99 0.42 -6.46 5.10
N MET A 100 0.33 -6.00 3.85
CA MET A 100 1.51 -5.66 3.04
C MET A 100 2.23 -4.43 3.59
N ALA A 101 1.48 -3.42 4.05
CA ALA A 101 2.05 -2.21 4.64
C ALA A 101 2.84 -2.55 5.91
N VAL A 102 2.29 -3.41 6.78
CA VAL A 102 3.00 -3.91 7.97
C VAL A 102 4.29 -4.62 7.57
N LYS A 103 4.22 -5.58 6.64
CA LYS A 103 5.40 -6.35 6.20
C LYS A 103 6.51 -5.47 5.64
N PHE A 104 6.19 -4.53 4.75
CA PHE A 104 7.20 -3.63 4.18
C PHE A 104 7.76 -2.66 5.22
N ALA A 105 6.92 -2.03 6.03
CA ALA A 105 7.40 -1.12 7.08
C ALA A 105 8.30 -1.83 8.09
N LYS A 106 7.96 -3.06 8.51
CA LYS A 106 8.84 -3.89 9.35
C LYS A 106 10.14 -4.24 8.64
N ALA A 107 10.10 -4.61 7.36
CA ALA A 107 11.30 -4.89 6.57
C ALA A 107 12.23 -3.66 6.43
N PHE A 108 11.68 -2.45 6.47
CA PHE A 108 12.44 -1.20 6.52
C PHE A 108 12.98 -0.85 7.92
N GLY A 109 12.67 -1.65 8.94
CA GLY A 109 13.10 -1.41 10.32
C GLY A 109 12.25 -0.37 11.06
N ALA A 110 11.02 -0.13 10.63
CA ALA A 110 10.07 0.74 11.34
C ALA A 110 9.48 0.05 12.58
N ASN A 111 9.03 0.87 13.54
CA ASN A 111 8.12 0.45 14.59
C ASN A 111 6.69 0.62 14.06
N VAL A 112 5.96 -0.48 13.89
CA VAL A 112 4.65 -0.49 13.23
C VAL A 112 3.54 -0.58 14.25
N THR A 113 2.62 0.37 14.20
CA THR A 113 1.38 0.36 15.00
C THR A 113 0.19 0.09 14.09
N VAL A 114 -0.51 -1.02 14.29
CA VAL A 114 -1.76 -1.29 13.56
C VAL A 114 -2.91 -0.60 14.28
N ILE A 115 -3.75 0.11 13.52
CA ILE A 115 -4.91 0.84 14.02
C ILE A 115 -6.17 0.20 13.43
N SER A 116 -7.07 -0.28 14.29
CA SER A 116 -8.23 -1.04 13.88
C SER A 116 -9.44 -0.74 14.76
N THR A 117 -10.64 -0.95 14.23
CA THR A 117 -11.88 -0.94 15.02
C THR A 117 -12.16 -2.29 15.69
N SER A 118 -11.48 -3.35 15.25
CA SER A 118 -11.76 -4.74 15.62
C SER A 118 -10.63 -5.32 16.48
N PRO A 119 -10.87 -5.56 17.79
CA PRO A 119 -9.86 -6.15 18.69
C PRO A 119 -9.38 -7.53 18.23
N SER A 120 -10.22 -8.28 17.52
CA SER A 120 -9.88 -9.60 16.98
C SER A 120 -8.70 -9.61 16.01
N LYS A 121 -8.31 -8.45 15.47
CA LYS A 121 -7.15 -8.29 14.58
C LYS A 121 -5.82 -8.13 15.31
N GLU A 122 -5.84 -7.94 16.63
CA GLU A 122 -4.61 -7.72 17.42
C GLU A 122 -3.67 -8.92 17.36
N LYS A 123 -4.21 -10.13 17.59
CA LYS A 123 -3.40 -11.35 17.54
C LYS A 123 -2.70 -11.53 16.19
N GLU A 124 -3.43 -11.32 15.10
CA GLU A 124 -2.88 -11.40 13.75
C GLU A 124 -1.80 -10.33 13.51
N ALA A 125 -2.05 -9.09 13.92
CA ALA A 125 -1.11 -7.98 13.78
C ALA A 125 0.21 -8.25 14.52
N ILE A 126 0.13 -8.64 15.80
CA ILE A 126 1.30 -8.79 16.66
C ILE A 126 2.03 -10.11 16.39
N GLU A 127 1.33 -11.25 16.44
CA GLU A 127 1.97 -12.57 16.41
C GLU A 127 2.35 -13.04 14.99
N HIS A 128 1.54 -12.69 13.98
CA HIS A 128 1.73 -13.22 12.62
C HIS A 128 2.39 -12.21 11.67
N LEU A 129 2.11 -10.93 11.85
CA LEU A 129 2.68 -9.86 11.00
C LEU A 129 3.84 -9.12 11.66
N GLY A 130 4.04 -9.29 12.97
CA GLY A 130 5.15 -8.70 13.72
C GLY A 130 5.02 -7.19 13.93
N ALA A 131 3.79 -6.66 13.98
CA ALA A 131 3.56 -5.29 14.42
C ALA A 131 4.01 -5.12 15.88
N ASP A 132 4.52 -3.93 16.22
CA ASP A 132 5.05 -3.64 17.55
C ASP A 132 3.96 -3.17 18.52
N SER A 133 2.85 -2.65 17.99
CA SER A 133 1.73 -2.16 18.78
C SER A 133 0.42 -2.27 18.02
N PHE A 134 -0.68 -2.30 18.77
CA PHE A 134 -2.03 -2.31 18.25
C PHE A 134 -2.87 -1.25 18.96
N LEU A 135 -3.66 -0.50 18.22
CA LEU A 135 -4.57 0.53 18.75
C LEU A 135 -5.99 0.24 18.30
N ILE A 136 -6.90 0.23 19.28
CA ILE A 136 -8.34 0.21 19.01
C ILE A 136 -8.79 1.64 18.77
N SER A 137 -9.14 1.99 17.53
CA SER A 137 -9.48 3.38 17.17
C SER A 137 -10.76 3.92 17.85
N ARG A 138 -11.56 3.02 18.43
CA ARG A 138 -12.76 3.34 19.22
C ARG A 138 -12.49 3.52 20.71
N ASP A 139 -11.27 3.25 21.17
CA ASP A 139 -10.83 3.44 22.54
C ASP A 139 -10.17 4.84 22.66
N PRO A 140 -10.85 5.82 23.30
CA PRO A 140 -10.33 7.18 23.39
C PRO A 140 -9.04 7.26 24.20
N ASP A 141 -8.85 6.41 25.22
CA ASP A 141 -7.68 6.45 26.09
C ASP A 141 -6.44 5.97 25.33
N GLN A 142 -6.57 4.90 24.53
CA GLN A 142 -5.51 4.43 23.63
C GLN A 142 -5.14 5.48 22.59
N MET A 143 -6.15 6.10 21.96
CA MET A 143 -5.92 7.15 20.95
C MET A 143 -5.26 8.39 21.56
N GLN A 144 -5.68 8.79 22.77
CA GLN A 144 -5.10 9.91 23.50
C GLN A 144 -3.64 9.64 23.89
N ALA A 145 -3.31 8.43 24.33
CA ALA A 145 -1.95 8.04 24.69
C ALA A 145 -0.99 8.01 23.49
N ALA A 146 -1.51 7.77 22.28
CA ALA A 146 -0.74 7.70 21.05
C ALA A 146 -0.63 9.03 20.28
N MET A 147 -1.15 10.14 20.83
CA MET A 147 -1.11 11.44 20.16
C MET A 147 0.32 11.90 19.86
N GLY A 148 0.55 12.40 18.64
CA GLY A 148 1.85 12.93 18.24
C GLY A 148 3.01 11.92 18.25
N THR A 149 2.73 10.63 18.05
CA THR A 149 3.75 9.56 18.14
C THR A 149 4.20 9.01 16.77
N LEU A 150 3.40 9.18 15.72
CA LEU A 150 3.62 8.55 14.42
C LEU A 150 4.26 9.52 13.42
N HIS A 151 5.28 9.07 12.68
CA HIS A 151 5.87 9.86 11.60
C HIS A 151 5.07 9.76 10.29
N GLY A 152 4.34 8.66 10.12
CA GLY A 152 3.49 8.46 8.95
C GLY A 152 2.39 7.45 9.25
N ILE A 153 1.30 7.55 8.49
CA ILE A 153 0.17 6.62 8.53
C ILE A 153 -0.13 6.21 7.09
N ILE A 154 -0.22 4.90 6.85
CA ILE A 154 -0.79 4.33 5.63
C ILE A 154 -2.23 3.92 5.95
N ASP A 155 -3.19 4.62 5.37
CA ASP A 155 -4.61 4.33 5.53
C ASP A 155 -5.09 3.40 4.41
N THR A 156 -5.59 2.22 4.79
CA THR A 156 -6.01 1.20 3.82
C THR A 156 -7.51 0.92 3.88
N VAL A 157 -8.28 1.77 4.57
CA VAL A 157 -9.71 1.57 4.76
C VAL A 157 -10.48 1.95 3.49
N SER A 158 -11.12 0.96 2.87
CA SER A 158 -11.96 1.15 1.67
C SER A 158 -13.42 1.49 2.01
N ALA A 159 -13.64 2.29 3.04
CA ALA A 159 -14.97 2.69 3.54
C ALA A 159 -14.88 4.05 4.24
N SER A 160 -16.02 4.72 4.44
CA SER A 160 -16.06 5.98 5.18
C SER A 160 -15.68 5.79 6.65
N HIS A 161 -14.76 6.61 7.14
CA HIS A 161 -14.27 6.61 8.51
C HIS A 161 -13.73 8.00 8.92
N PRO A 162 -13.66 8.31 10.23
CA PRO A 162 -13.18 9.60 10.69
C PRO A 162 -11.66 9.71 10.55
N VAL A 163 -11.20 10.69 9.77
CA VAL A 163 -9.78 10.95 9.52
C VAL A 163 -9.14 11.83 10.60
N LEU A 164 -9.90 12.75 11.19
CA LEU A 164 -9.37 13.71 12.16
C LEU A 164 -8.66 13.07 13.37
N PRO A 165 -9.16 11.95 13.97
CA PRO A 165 -8.44 11.25 15.02
C PRO A 165 -7.07 10.72 14.58
N LEU A 166 -6.92 10.31 13.32
CA LEU A 166 -5.65 9.81 12.77
C LEU A 166 -4.63 10.94 12.64
N ILE A 167 -5.06 12.14 12.26
CA ILE A 167 -4.19 13.32 12.21
C ILE A 167 -3.64 13.64 13.61
N GLY A 168 -4.43 13.46 14.67
CA GLY A 168 -3.97 13.65 16.05
C GLY A 168 -2.85 12.69 16.49
N LEU A 169 -2.70 11.54 15.84
CA LEU A 169 -1.63 10.58 16.11
C LEU A 169 -0.29 10.98 15.46
N LEU A 170 -0.32 11.87 14.46
CA LEU A 170 0.86 12.28 13.72
C LEU A 170 1.71 13.27 14.51
N LYS A 171 3.03 13.09 14.45
CA LYS A 171 4.03 14.10 14.83
C LYS A 171 3.91 15.33 13.95
N THR A 172 4.55 16.43 14.37
CA THR A 172 4.83 17.55 13.47
C THR A 172 5.51 17.05 12.19
N ASN A 173 5.04 17.50 11.03
CA ASN A 173 5.45 17.04 9.69
C ASN A 173 5.12 15.57 9.38
N GLY A 174 4.28 14.93 10.19
CA GLY A 174 3.80 13.59 9.93
C GLY A 174 2.90 13.53 8.69
N LYS A 175 2.88 12.37 8.04
CA LYS A 175 2.20 12.19 6.74
C LYS A 175 1.07 11.18 6.87
N LEU A 176 -0.15 11.60 6.54
CA LEU A 176 -1.26 10.68 6.30
C LEU A 176 -1.32 10.38 4.80
N VAL A 177 -1.21 9.12 4.42
CA VAL A 177 -1.32 8.67 3.02
C VAL A 177 -2.56 7.80 2.88
N MET A 178 -3.40 8.12 1.90
CA MET A 178 -4.65 7.43 1.55
C MET A 178 -4.59 6.91 0.12
#